data_AF-A0A5P9I4Z0-F1
#
_entry.id   AF-A0A5P9I4Z0-F1
#
_cell.length_a   1.000
_cell.length_b   1.000
_cell.length_c   1.000
_cell.angle_alpha   90.00
_cell.angle_beta   90.00
_cell.angle_gamma   90.00
#
_symmetry.space_group_name_H-M   'P 1'
#
loop_
_entity.id
_entity.type
_entity.pdbx_description
1 polymer ?
#
loop_
_entity_poly.entity_id
_entity_poly.type
_entity_poly.pdbx_seq_one_letter_code
_entity_poly.pdbx_strand_id
1 'polypeptide(L)' 'MKIAILLGASALVLGACTSEPTPLPSVASQEATFNGTVSSPLSYKNPLAGYTYRGPTGPRDWREVNEEQSEAN' A
#
# COMPACT_ATOMS: atom_id res chain seq x y z
N MET A 1 36.55 -17.27 37.88
CA MET A 1 35.88 -15.99 37.53
C MET A 1 36.65 -15.15 36.50
N LYS A 2 37.95 -14.87 36.66
CA LYS A 2 38.75 -14.07 35.69
C LYS A 2 38.79 -14.61 34.26
N ILE A 3 38.90 -15.93 34.08
CA ILE A 3 39.04 -16.55 32.75
C ILE A 3 37.77 -16.40 31.91
N ALA A 4 36.59 -16.46 32.54
CA ALA A 4 35.31 -16.30 31.85
C ALA A 4 35.12 -14.88 31.28
N ILE A 5 35.59 -13.86 32.02
CA ILE A 5 35.54 -12.47 31.57
C ILE A 5 36.47 -12.26 30.37
N LEU A 6 37.68 -12.83 30.42
CA LEU A 6 38.64 -12.74 29.32
C LEU A 6 38.11 -13.42 28.05
N LEU A 7 37.55 -14.62 28.17
CA LEU A 7 36.96 -15.34 27.02
C LEU A 7 35.78 -14.58 26.41
N GLY A 8 34.91 -13.99 27.24
CA GLY A 8 33.79 -13.16 26.74
C GLY A 8 34.27 -11.89 26.03
N ALA A 9 35.30 -11.22 26.56
CA ALA A 9 35.88 -10.03 25.94
C ALA A 9 36.53 -10.35 24.58
N SER A 10 37.21 -11.50 24.46
CA SER A 10 37.85 -11.92 23.20
C SER A 10 36.83 -12.15 22.08
N ALA A 11 35.67 -12.73 22.37
CA ALA A 11 34.63 -12.96 21.37
C ALA A 11 34.05 -11.63 20.81
N LEU A 12 33.90 -10.62 21.67
CA LEU A 12 33.42 -9.29 21.27
C LEU A 12 34.44 -8.55 20.40
N VAL A 13 35.72 -8.62 20.75
CA VAL A 13 36.80 -7.99 19.97
C VAL A 13 36.93 -8.64 18.58
N LEU A 14 36.85 -9.97 18.50
CA LEU A 14 36.95 -10.70 17.23
C LEU A 14 35.71 -10.50 16.34
N GLY A 15 34.52 -10.36 16.92
CA GLY A 15 33.29 -10.07 16.16
C GLY A 15 33.21 -8.65 15.61
N ALA A 16 33.85 -7.68 16.28
CA ALA A 16 33.89 -6.28 15.86
C ALA A 16 34.86 -5.99 14.69
N CYS A 17 35.75 -6.93 14.35
CA CYS A 17 36.73 -6.77 13.28
C CYS A 17 36.28 -7.33 11.91
N THR A 18 35.02 -7.75 11.76
CA THR A 18 34.51 -8.12 10.43
C THR A 18 34.47 -6.87 9.54
N SER A 19 35.36 -6.81 8.55
CA SER A 19 35.56 -5.64 7.68
C SER A 19 34.50 -5.51 6.59
N GLU A 20 33.65 -6.54 6.43
CA GLU A 20 32.60 -6.55 5.43
C GLU A 20 31.27 -6.13 6.07
N PRO A 21 30.79 -4.88 5.85
CA PRO A 21 29.42 -4.55 6.19
C PRO A 21 28.47 -5.45 5.39
N THR A 22 27.38 -5.90 6.02
CA THR A 22 26.34 -6.68 5.34
C THR A 22 25.90 -5.92 4.09
N PRO A 23 25.98 -6.52 2.88
CA PRO A 23 25.57 -5.84 1.68
C PRO A 23 24.09 -5.48 1.77
N LEU A 24 23.76 -4.26 1.34
CA LEU A 24 22.36 -3.84 1.23
C LEU A 24 21.63 -4.75 0.23
N PRO A 25 20.33 -5.01 0.43
CA PRO A 25 19.54 -5.77 -0.53
C PRO A 25 19.55 -5.07 -1.90
N SER A 26 19.52 -5.87 -2.98
CA SER A 26 19.47 -5.35 -4.34
C SER A 26 18.21 -4.51 -4.58
N VAL A 27 18.41 -3.32 -5.17
CA VAL A 27 17.33 -2.41 -5.60
C VAL A 27 17.01 -2.53 -7.10
N ALA A 28 17.59 -3.50 -7.80
CA ALA A 28 17.45 -3.63 -9.26
C ALA A 28 15.99 -3.77 -9.73
N SER A 29 15.12 -4.39 -8.92
CA SER A 29 13.68 -4.49 -9.22
C SER A 29 12.93 -3.16 -9.06
N GLN A 30 13.40 -2.27 -8.19
CA GLN A 30 12.81 -0.94 -7.98
C GLN A 30 13.21 0.01 -9.12
N GLU A 31 14.47 -0.06 -9.57
CA GLU A 31 14.98 0.68 -10.73
C GLU A 31 14.22 0.36 -12.03
N ALA A 32 13.77 -0.90 -12.20
CA ALA A 32 12.99 -1.31 -13.37
C ALA A 32 11.65 -0.55 -13.52
N THR A 33 11.09 -0.02 -12.42
CA THR A 33 9.85 0.76 -12.44
C THR A 33 10.07 2.17 -13.02
N PHE A 34 11.26 2.74 -12.80
CA PHE A 34 11.63 4.07 -13.29
C PHE A 34 12.32 4.04 -14.66
N ASN A 35 12.79 2.86 -15.08
CA ASN A 35 13.39 2.69 -16.39
C ASN A 35 12.31 2.77 -17.48
N GLY A 36 12.23 3.92 -18.17
CA GLY A 36 11.32 4.15 -19.30
C GLY A 36 11.57 3.26 -20.52
N THR A 37 12.65 2.47 -20.54
CA THR A 37 12.89 1.42 -21.55
C THR A 37 12.16 0.11 -21.22
N VAL A 38 11.83 -0.12 -19.94
CA VAL A 38 11.10 -1.30 -19.44
C VAL A 38 9.63 -0.96 -19.17
N SER A 39 9.36 0.27 -18.73
CA SER A 39 8.01 0.78 -18.50
C SER A 39 7.40 1.29 -19.80
N SER A 40 6.29 0.68 -20.24
CA SER A 40 5.50 1.23 -21.35
C SER A 40 4.92 2.58 -20.95
N PRO A 41 4.89 3.59 -21.83
CA PRO A 41 4.27 4.87 -21.52
C PRO A 41 2.79 4.66 -21.20
N LEU A 42 2.43 4.79 -19.92
CA LEU A 42 1.05 4.82 -19.49
C LEU A 42 0.43 6.11 -20.03
N SER A 43 -0.33 5.97 -21.11
CA SER A 43 -1.15 7.08 -21.61
C SER A 43 -2.25 7.35 -20.59
N TYR A 44 -2.31 8.57 -20.08
CA TYR A 44 -3.38 8.98 -19.17
C TYR A 44 -4.75 8.68 -19.80
N LYS A 45 -5.59 7.97 -19.06
CA LYS A 45 -7.00 7.75 -19.40
C LYS A 45 -7.84 8.58 -18.44
N ASN A 46 -8.77 9.36 -18.98
CA ASN A 46 -9.69 10.13 -18.17
C ASN A 46 -10.60 9.16 -17.38
N PRO A 47 -10.51 9.14 -16.03
CA PRO A 47 -11.31 8.22 -15.20
C PRO A 47 -12.81 8.55 -15.22
N LEU A 48 -13.18 9.75 -15.68
CA LEU A 48 -14.56 10.20 -15.83
C LEU A 48 -15.07 10.08 -17.28
N ALA A 49 -14.31 9.44 -18.18
CA ALA A 49 -14.79 9.19 -19.54
C ALA A 49 -16.09 8.35 -19.48
N GLY A 50 -17.20 8.91 -19.97
CA GLY A 50 -18.52 8.27 -19.93
C GLY A 50 -19.27 8.42 -18.61
N TYR A 51 -18.73 9.16 -17.63
CA TYR A 51 -19.44 9.42 -16.39
C TYR A 51 -20.68 10.28 -16.64
N THR A 52 -21.83 9.80 -16.17
CA THR A 52 -23.08 10.57 -16.12
C THR A 52 -23.49 10.70 -14.65
N TYR A 53 -23.62 11.93 -14.18
CA TYR A 53 -24.06 12.21 -12.81
C TYR A 53 -25.48 11.70 -12.57
N ARG A 54 -25.68 11.02 -11.45
CA ARG A 54 -26.98 10.60 -10.91
C ARG A 54 -27.05 11.11 -9.48
N GLY A 55 -27.67 12.27 -9.30
CA GLY A 55 -27.92 12.81 -7.96
C GLY A 55 -28.92 11.93 -7.21
N PRO A 56 -28.96 12.03 -5.88
CA PRO A 56 -30.06 11.47 -5.11
C PRO A 56 -31.36 12.08 -5.63
N THR A 57 -32.13 11.30 -6.40
CA THR A 57 -33.57 11.52 -6.49
C THR A 57 -34.05 11.15 -5.10
N GLY A 58 -34.37 12.14 -4.26
CA GLY A 58 -34.74 11.89 -2.87
C GLY A 58 -35.79 10.78 -2.75
N PRO A 59 -35.97 10.20 -1.54
CA PRO A 59 -37.05 9.24 -1.35
C PRO A 59 -38.36 9.82 -1.90
N ARG A 60 -39.17 8.97 -2.57
CA ARG A 60 -40.53 9.35 -2.98
C ARG A 60 -41.24 9.98 -1.77
N ASP A 61 -42.14 10.93 -2.02
CA ASP A 61 -42.89 11.56 -0.94
C ASP A 61 -43.58 10.48 -0.10
N TRP A 62 -43.32 10.48 1.20
CA TRP A 62 -43.77 9.40 2.08
C TRP A 62 -45.29 9.38 2.25
N ARG A 63 -45.98 10.49 2.01
CA ARG A 63 -47.46 10.54 2.10
C ARG A 63 -48.08 9.80 0.92
N GLU A 64 -47.54 10.01 -0.28
CA GLU A 64 -47.98 9.30 -1.50
C GLU A 64 -47.84 7.77 -1.33
N VAL A 65 -46.70 7.31 -0.80
CA VAL A 65 -46.48 5.88 -0.51
C VAL A 65 -47.46 5.36 0.54
N ASN A 66 -47.77 6.14 1.57
CA ASN A 66 -48.72 5.71 2.60
C ASN A 66 -50.17 5.64 2.10
N GLU A 67 -50.57 6.51 1.17
CA GLU A 67 -51.88 6.43 0.52
C GLU A 67 -51.99 5.17 -0.36
N GLU A 68 -50.96 4.88 -1.17
CA GLU A 68 -50.87 3.66 -1.99
C GLU A 68 -50.95 2.36 -1.16
N GLN A 69 -50.40 2.38 0.06
CA GLN A 69 -50.37 1.24 0.97
C GLN A 69 -51.55 1.21 1.96
N SER A 70 -52.49 2.14 1.86
CA SER A 70 -53.64 2.14 2.76
C SER A 70 -54.57 0.96 2.41
N GLU A 71 -54.91 0.15 3.42
CA GLU A 71 -55.80 -1.02 3.31
C GLU A 71 -57.27 -0.64 3.02
N ALA A 72 -57.54 0.59 2.59
CA ALA A 72 -58.86 1.09 2.28
C ALA A 72 -59.31 0.59 0.89
N ASN A 73 -59.67 -0.69 0.82
CA ASN A 73 -60.46 -1.26 -0.26
C ASN A 73 -61.72 -1.92 0.32
#